data_AF-A0A9Q3GWB0-F1
#
_entry.id   AF-A0A9Q3GWB0-F1
#
_cell.length_a   1.000
_cell.length_b   1.000
_cell.length_c   1.000
_cell.angle_alpha   90.00
_cell.angle_beta   90.00
_cell.angle_gamma   90.00
#
_symmetry.space_group_name_H-M   'P 1'
#
loop_
_entity.id
_entity.type
_entity.pdbx_description
1 polymer ?
#
loop_
_entity_poly.entity_id
_entity_poly.type
_entity_poly.pdbx_seq_one_letter_code
_entity_poly.pdbx_strand_id
1 'polypeptide(L)'
;MLQTSTEGEFQTLEPLWKHVHNVTRAQGYAVSTLRSNMTHNQIEIGCDRSGTLDANKNPFKTVASRKLDCPFRLYARNYAKSTTGTFKVKNPGHSHDATENIMAHPAFRKFNEQETSQISQMSESLLLPRKIQAQLCSKRESSRPGILQGIYNKVKKIMKEKLQGRRPIDAIIDILKEENFVWSSARDSEGHITSFF
;
A
#
# COMPACT_ATOMS: atom_id res chain seq x y z
N MET A 1 -12.88 -24.50 4.21
CA MET A 1 -12.75 -24.64 2.74
C MET A 1 -13.42 -23.43 2.10
N LEU A 2 -12.86 -22.86 1.03
CA LEU A 2 -13.48 -21.73 0.33
C LEU A 2 -14.83 -22.16 -0.25
N GLN A 3 -15.91 -21.55 0.25
CA GLN A 3 -17.27 -21.70 -0.25
C GLN A 3 -17.59 -20.72 -1.40
N THR A 4 -16.57 -20.26 -2.11
CA THR A 4 -16.76 -19.56 -3.39
C THR A 4 -16.79 -20.58 -4.52
N SER A 5 -17.59 -20.33 -5.54
CA SER A 5 -17.47 -21.00 -6.83
C SER A 5 -15.99 -21.06 -7.22
N THR A 6 -15.49 -22.27 -7.49
CA THR A 6 -14.08 -22.52 -7.83
C THR A 6 -13.68 -21.85 -9.14
N GLU A 7 -14.67 -21.40 -9.91
CA GLU A 7 -14.54 -20.64 -11.13
C GLU A 7 -15.77 -19.75 -11.34
N GLY A 8 -15.64 -18.73 -12.19
CA GLY A 8 -16.74 -17.86 -12.54
C GLY A 8 -16.33 -16.78 -13.53
N GLU A 9 -17.32 -16.01 -13.96
CA GLU A 9 -17.14 -14.89 -14.89
C GLU A 9 -17.20 -13.55 -14.17
N PHE A 10 -16.55 -12.55 -14.75
CA PHE A 10 -16.59 -11.17 -14.28
C PHE A 10 -16.47 -10.22 -15.47
N GLN A 11 -17.01 -9.01 -15.36
CA GLN A 11 -16.89 -8.02 -16.43
C GLN A 11 -15.54 -7.31 -16.40
N THR A 12 -15.15 -6.82 -15.22
CA THR A 12 -13.88 -6.08 -15.03
C THR A 12 -13.13 -6.60 -13.81
N LEU A 13 -11.81 -6.35 -13.77
CA LEU A 13 -10.96 -6.82 -12.69
C LEU A 13 -11.34 -6.22 -11.33
N GLU A 14 -11.91 -5.01 -11.30
CA GLU A 14 -12.26 -4.31 -10.06
C GLU A 14 -13.42 -4.99 -9.28
N PRO A 15 -14.57 -5.32 -9.88
CA PRO A 15 -15.60 -6.16 -9.27
C PRO A 15 -15.07 -7.51 -8.78
N LEU A 16 -14.21 -8.18 -9.57
CA LEU A 16 -13.57 -9.42 -9.14
C LEU A 16 -12.73 -9.19 -7.88
N TRP A 17 -11.88 -8.17 -7.89
CA TRP A 17 -11.06 -7.80 -6.75
C TRP A 17 -11.89 -7.53 -5.51
N LYS A 18 -12.98 -6.77 -5.63
CA LYS A 18 -13.91 -6.47 -4.55
C LYS A 18 -14.57 -7.74 -4.01
N HIS A 19 -15.03 -8.63 -4.89
CA HIS A 19 -15.62 -9.90 -4.51
C HIS A 19 -14.63 -10.79 -3.75
N VAL A 20 -13.45 -11.04 -4.32
CA VAL A 20 -12.39 -11.86 -3.69
C VAL A 20 -11.95 -11.27 -2.36
N HIS A 21 -11.80 -9.93 -2.27
CA HIS A 21 -11.48 -9.27 -1.01
C HIS A 21 -12.57 -9.47 0.05
N ASN A 22 -13.84 -9.33 -0.30
CA ASN A 22 -14.94 -9.49 0.65
C ASN A 22 -15.04 -10.91 1.18
N VAL A 23 -14.92 -11.91 0.31
CA VAL A 23 -14.93 -13.33 0.68
C VAL A 23 -13.76 -13.64 1.62
N THR A 24 -12.54 -13.30 1.20
CA THR A 24 -11.34 -13.64 1.98
C THR A 24 -11.34 -12.91 3.32
N ARG A 25 -11.80 -11.66 3.34
CA ARG A 25 -12.00 -10.88 4.56
C ARG A 25 -12.97 -11.55 5.52
N ALA A 26 -14.13 -12.01 5.05
CA ALA A 26 -15.11 -12.71 5.87
C ALA A 26 -14.56 -14.02 6.47
N GLN A 27 -13.59 -14.63 5.78
CA GLN A 27 -12.90 -15.84 6.22
C GLN A 27 -11.63 -15.58 7.04
N GLY A 28 -11.29 -14.31 7.35
CA GLY A 28 -10.09 -13.97 8.13
C GLY A 28 -8.77 -14.08 7.36
N TYR A 29 -8.81 -14.05 6.03
CA TYR A 29 -7.66 -14.03 5.13
C TYR A 29 -7.54 -12.70 4.39
N ALA A 30 -6.34 -12.40 3.90
CA ALA A 30 -6.10 -11.30 2.99
C ALA A 30 -5.42 -11.79 1.72
N VAL A 31 -5.67 -11.08 0.61
CA VAL A 31 -5.10 -11.37 -0.70
C VAL A 31 -4.31 -10.19 -1.26
N SER A 32 -3.40 -10.49 -2.17
CA SER A 32 -2.58 -9.54 -2.90
C SER A 32 -2.25 -10.06 -4.30
N THR A 33 -1.91 -9.15 -5.21
CA THR A 33 -1.43 -9.51 -6.54
C THR A 33 -0.05 -10.15 -6.40
N LEU A 34 0.09 -11.39 -6.87
CA LEU A 34 1.39 -12.05 -6.94
C LEU A 34 2.08 -11.78 -8.27
N ARG A 35 1.32 -11.86 -9.36
CA ARG A 35 1.78 -11.61 -10.73
C ARG A 35 0.69 -10.92 -11.53
N SER A 36 1.09 -10.05 -12.43
CA SER A 36 0.20 -9.42 -13.40
C SER A 36 0.88 -9.38 -14.75
N ASN A 37 0.17 -9.81 -15.79
CA ASN A 37 0.59 -9.66 -17.18
C ASN A 37 -0.44 -8.78 -17.88
N MET A 38 -0.09 -7.50 -18.06
CA MET A 38 -0.98 -6.52 -18.67
C MET A 38 -1.18 -6.77 -20.18
N THR A 39 -0.17 -7.33 -20.87
CA THR A 39 -0.26 -7.67 -22.30
C THR A 39 -1.35 -8.71 -22.58
N HIS A 40 -1.53 -9.66 -21.66
CA HIS A 40 -2.54 -10.71 -21.79
C HIS A 40 -3.78 -10.48 -20.90
N ASN A 41 -3.86 -9.35 -20.21
CA ASN A 41 -4.87 -9.04 -19.20
C ASN A 41 -5.06 -10.18 -18.18
N GLN A 42 -3.96 -10.72 -17.67
CA GLN A 42 -3.94 -11.82 -16.70
C GLN A 42 -3.46 -11.32 -15.35
N ILE A 43 -4.10 -11.78 -14.29
CA ILE A 43 -3.64 -11.56 -12.92
C ILE A 43 -3.65 -12.86 -12.14
N GLU A 44 -2.65 -13.02 -11.30
CA GLU A 44 -2.59 -14.06 -10.29
C GLU A 44 -2.70 -13.39 -8.92
N ILE A 45 -3.80 -13.71 -8.23
CA ILE A 45 -4.10 -13.29 -6.87
C ILE A 45 -3.69 -14.42 -5.94
N GLY A 46 -3.05 -14.10 -4.83
CA GLY A 46 -2.74 -15.08 -3.79
C GLY A 46 -2.80 -14.47 -2.41
N CYS A 47 -2.59 -15.28 -1.38
CA CYS A 47 -2.66 -14.85 0.00
C CYS A 47 -1.58 -13.78 0.28
N ASP A 48 -1.85 -12.82 1.15
CA ASP A 48 -0.88 -11.79 1.56
C ASP A 48 0.35 -12.37 2.27
N ARG A 49 0.27 -13.62 2.74
CA ARG A 49 1.38 -14.40 3.31
C ARG A 49 2.06 -15.33 2.29
N SER A 50 1.82 -15.17 1.00
CA SER A 50 2.44 -16.02 -0.04
C SER A 50 3.92 -15.71 -0.29
N GLY A 51 4.63 -16.72 -0.78
CA GLY A 51 6.04 -16.65 -1.16
C GLY A 51 7.00 -16.75 0.04
N THR A 52 8.29 -16.57 -0.24
CA THR A 52 9.34 -16.65 0.76
C THR A 52 10.04 -15.30 0.96
N LEU A 53 10.73 -15.16 2.09
CA LEU A 53 11.68 -14.08 2.28
C LEU A 53 12.93 -14.41 1.47
N ASP A 54 13.27 -13.53 0.54
CA ASP A 54 14.52 -13.62 -0.21
C ASP A 54 15.58 -12.83 0.56
N ALA A 55 16.39 -13.54 1.36
CA ALA A 55 17.42 -12.93 2.20
C ALA A 55 18.44 -12.11 1.38
N ASN A 56 18.63 -12.45 0.10
CA ASN A 56 19.60 -11.81 -0.79
C ASN A 56 19.14 -10.45 -1.32
N LYS A 57 17.83 -10.15 -1.31
CA LYS A 57 17.30 -8.89 -1.86
C LYS A 57 17.45 -7.69 -0.93
N ASN A 58 17.70 -7.90 0.36
CA ASN A 58 17.80 -6.82 1.32
C ASN A 58 18.60 -7.27 2.56
N PRO A 59 19.91 -7.53 2.42
CA PRO A 59 20.74 -8.08 3.49
C PRO A 59 20.78 -7.19 4.74
N PHE A 60 20.53 -5.89 4.59
CA PHE A 60 20.53 -4.91 5.69
C PHE A 60 19.16 -4.69 6.35
N LYS A 61 18.09 -5.34 5.86
CA LYS A 61 16.76 -5.24 6.47
C LYS A 61 16.42 -6.50 7.24
N THR A 62 16.65 -6.47 8.55
CA THR A 62 16.05 -7.40 9.52
C THR A 62 14.57 -7.10 9.70
N VAL A 63 13.78 -7.21 8.62
CA VAL A 63 12.33 -7.06 8.69
C VAL A 63 11.73 -8.44 8.90
N ALA A 64 11.08 -8.64 10.04
CA ALA A 64 10.28 -9.83 10.27
C ALA A 64 9.30 -10.03 9.11
N SER A 65 9.51 -11.09 8.33
CA SER A 65 8.66 -11.44 7.20
C SER A 65 7.37 -12.06 7.73
N ARG A 66 6.23 -11.64 7.16
CA ARG A 66 4.93 -12.28 7.42
C ARG A 66 4.60 -13.38 6.41
N LYS A 67 5.53 -13.66 5.49
CA LYS A 67 5.32 -14.67 4.45
C LYS A 67 5.53 -16.06 5.03
N LEU A 68 4.60 -16.96 4.73
CA LEU A 68 4.53 -18.35 5.20
C LEU A 68 4.49 -19.33 4.02
N ASP A 69 4.95 -18.89 2.85
CA ASP A 69 4.81 -19.60 1.58
C ASP A 69 3.40 -20.16 1.34
N CYS A 70 2.38 -19.36 1.67
CA CYS A 70 0.99 -19.79 1.57
C CYS A 70 0.63 -20.20 0.13
N PRO A 71 0.03 -21.38 -0.09
CA PRO A 71 -0.18 -21.93 -1.43
C PRO A 71 -1.48 -21.45 -2.09
N PHE A 72 -2.35 -20.71 -1.39
CA PHE A 72 -3.59 -20.16 -1.97
C PHE A 72 -3.32 -19.35 -3.24
N ARG A 73 -3.98 -19.73 -4.34
CA ARG A 73 -3.85 -19.09 -5.66
C ARG A 73 -5.20 -19.01 -6.38
N LEU A 74 -5.50 -17.83 -6.91
CA LEU A 74 -6.59 -17.56 -7.83
C LEU A 74 -6.01 -16.91 -9.09
N TYR A 75 -6.40 -17.43 -10.24
CA TYR A 75 -6.00 -16.91 -11.53
C TYR A 75 -7.19 -16.28 -12.21
N ALA A 76 -7.01 -15.11 -12.81
CA ALA A 76 -8.05 -14.41 -13.55
C ALA A 76 -7.52 -13.84 -14.85
N ARG A 77 -8.35 -13.84 -15.89
CA ARG A 77 -8.00 -13.36 -17.22
C ARG A 77 -9.19 -12.69 -17.89
N ASN A 78 -8.96 -11.52 -18.49
CA ASN A 78 -9.88 -10.96 -19.48
C ASN A 78 -9.51 -11.42 -20.88
N TYR A 79 -10.53 -11.75 -21.69
CA TYR A 79 -10.34 -12.08 -23.09
C TYR A 79 -10.51 -10.81 -23.93
N ALA A 80 -9.53 -10.49 -24.78
CA ALA A 80 -9.56 -9.27 -25.60
C ALA A 80 -10.78 -9.16 -26.53
N LYS A 81 -11.42 -10.29 -26.87
CA LYS A 81 -12.60 -10.37 -27.73
C LYS A 81 -13.91 -10.55 -26.97
N SER A 82 -13.88 -10.60 -25.63
CA SER A 82 -15.06 -10.80 -24.79
C SER A 82 -15.28 -9.56 -23.92
N THR A 83 -16.54 -9.29 -23.61
CA THR A 83 -16.94 -8.32 -22.59
C THR A 83 -16.79 -8.87 -21.16
N THR A 84 -16.51 -10.17 -21.03
CA THR A 84 -16.29 -10.86 -19.76
C THR A 84 -14.95 -11.58 -19.70
N GLY A 85 -14.36 -11.62 -18.51
CA GLY A 85 -13.23 -12.45 -18.13
C GLY A 85 -13.65 -13.64 -17.26
N THR A 86 -12.74 -14.59 -17.09
CA THR A 86 -12.93 -15.76 -16.23
C THR A 86 -11.90 -15.80 -15.13
N PHE A 87 -12.32 -16.25 -13.94
CA PHE A 87 -11.43 -16.56 -12.84
C PHE A 87 -11.55 -18.03 -12.46
N LYS A 88 -10.46 -18.58 -11.93
CA LYS A 88 -10.38 -19.93 -11.40
C LYS A 88 -9.48 -19.97 -10.18
N VAL A 89 -9.95 -20.62 -9.11
CA VAL A 89 -9.15 -20.95 -7.94
C VAL A 89 -8.24 -22.11 -8.33
N LYS A 90 -6.93 -21.85 -8.42
CA LYS A 90 -5.91 -22.88 -8.69
C LYS A 90 -5.62 -23.72 -7.46
N ASN A 91 -5.57 -23.08 -6.30
CA ASN A 91 -5.37 -23.76 -5.02
C ASN A 91 -6.18 -23.04 -3.93
N PRO A 92 -7.16 -23.72 -3.31
CA PRO A 92 -7.96 -23.15 -2.23
C PRO A 92 -7.30 -23.26 -0.84
N GLY A 93 -6.20 -23.99 -0.70
CA GLY A 93 -5.56 -24.27 0.58
C GLY A 93 -4.76 -23.09 1.14
N HIS A 94 -4.78 -22.95 2.47
CA HIS A 94 -3.91 -22.06 3.22
C HIS A 94 -2.96 -22.87 4.11
N SER A 95 -1.71 -22.43 4.25
CA SER A 95 -0.72 -23.04 5.14
C SER A 95 -0.77 -22.48 6.57
N HIS A 96 -1.77 -21.65 6.86
CA HIS A 96 -1.93 -20.97 8.14
C HIS A 96 -3.40 -20.73 8.43
N ASP A 97 -3.71 -20.56 9.71
CA ASP A 97 -5.07 -20.30 10.15
C ASP A 97 -5.55 -18.89 9.79
N ALA A 98 -6.87 -18.77 9.72
CA ALA A 98 -7.55 -17.49 9.62
C ALA A 98 -7.22 -16.61 10.84
N THR A 99 -7.12 -15.29 10.62
CA THR A 99 -6.88 -14.35 11.72
C THR A 99 -8.21 -13.79 12.22
N GLU A 100 -8.46 -13.83 13.53
CA GLU A 100 -9.62 -13.19 14.15
C GLU A 100 -9.60 -11.66 13.97
N ASN A 101 -8.43 -11.07 14.18
CA ASN A 101 -8.20 -9.66 13.96
C ASN A 101 -7.80 -9.37 12.50
N ILE A 102 -8.79 -9.04 11.68
CA ILE A 102 -8.60 -8.66 10.27
C ILE A 102 -7.60 -7.49 10.12
N MET A 103 -7.48 -6.58 11.10
CA MET A 103 -6.52 -5.47 11.06
C MET A 103 -5.05 -5.92 11.21
N ALA A 104 -4.78 -7.18 11.57
CA ALA A 104 -3.43 -7.74 11.51
C ALA A 104 -2.87 -7.71 10.08
N HIS A 105 -3.73 -7.91 9.07
CA HIS A 105 -3.33 -7.86 7.67
C HIS A 105 -3.20 -6.40 7.18
N PRO A 106 -2.03 -5.97 6.68
CA PRO A 106 -1.83 -4.61 6.21
C PRO A 106 -2.67 -4.26 4.98
N ALA A 107 -3.13 -5.23 4.20
CA ALA A 107 -4.09 -5.00 3.11
C ALA A 107 -5.37 -4.31 3.63
N PHE A 108 -5.81 -4.66 4.83
CA PHE A 108 -7.00 -4.10 5.48
C PHE A 108 -6.70 -2.90 6.36
N ARG A 109 -5.43 -2.52 6.52
CA ARG A 109 -5.00 -1.31 7.24
C ARG A 109 -4.85 -0.09 6.33
N LYS A 110 -5.13 -0.21 5.04
CA LYS A 110 -5.04 0.91 4.10
C LYS A 110 -6.07 1.99 4.46
N PHE A 111 -5.67 3.25 4.34
CA PHE A 111 -6.61 4.36 4.40
C PHE A 111 -7.52 4.32 3.19
N ASN A 112 -8.80 4.58 3.39
CA ASN A 112 -9.72 4.80 2.28
C ASN A 112 -9.47 6.18 1.62
N GLU A 113 -10.24 6.50 0.59
CA GLU A 113 -10.09 7.75 -0.15
C GLU A 113 -10.42 8.97 0.71
N GLN A 114 -11.48 8.90 1.52
CA GLN A 114 -11.89 9.97 2.42
C GLN A 114 -10.81 10.29 3.46
N GLU A 115 -10.25 9.27 4.10
CA GLU A 115 -9.14 9.40 5.05
C GLU A 115 -7.87 9.91 4.37
N THR A 116 -7.60 9.44 3.15
CA THR A 116 -6.48 9.92 2.35
C THR A 116 -6.61 11.42 2.08
N SER A 117 -7.80 11.87 1.70
CA SER A 117 -8.09 13.30 1.47
C SER A 117 -7.92 14.12 2.76
N GLN A 118 -8.46 13.63 3.88
CA GLN A 118 -8.27 14.27 5.18
C GLN A 118 -6.79 14.37 5.60
N ILE A 119 -6.01 13.31 5.40
CA ILE A 119 -4.57 13.33 5.68
C ILE A 119 -3.86 14.37 4.81
N SER A 120 -4.23 14.51 3.53
CA SER A 120 -3.66 15.53 2.64
C SER A 120 -3.95 16.92 3.14
N GLN A 121 -5.23 17.23 3.40
CA GLN A 121 -5.66 18.55 3.87
C GLN A 121 -4.95 18.93 5.19
N MET A 122 -4.88 18.01 6.15
CA MET A 122 -4.20 18.26 7.42
C MET A 122 -2.69 18.42 7.25
N SER A 123 -2.07 17.64 6.36
CA SER A 123 -0.65 17.73 6.06
C SER A 123 -0.30 19.07 5.39
N GLU A 124 -1.16 19.57 4.51
CA GLU A 124 -1.00 20.88 3.86
C GLU A 124 -1.14 22.02 4.88
N SER A 125 -1.98 21.82 5.91
CA SER A 125 -2.12 22.71 7.06
C SER A 125 -0.97 22.61 8.07
N LEU A 126 0.13 21.95 7.71
CA LEU A 126 1.32 21.73 8.55
C LEU A 126 1.03 21.03 9.89
N LEU A 127 -0.07 20.27 9.98
CA LEU A 127 -0.36 19.50 11.18
C LEU A 127 0.62 18.33 11.33
N LEU A 128 1.16 18.19 12.53
CA LEU A 128 2.04 17.08 12.86
C LEU A 128 1.30 15.73 12.71
N PRO A 129 1.95 14.67 12.21
CA PRO A 129 1.34 13.35 12.03
C PRO A 129 0.65 12.78 13.28
N ARG A 130 1.14 13.09 14.49
CA ARG A 130 0.48 12.73 15.76
C ARG A 130 -0.86 13.43 15.96
N LYS A 131 -0.99 14.71 15.56
CA LYS A 131 -2.25 15.45 15.61
C LYS A 131 -3.24 14.91 14.57
N ILE A 132 -2.75 14.59 13.37
CA ILE A 132 -3.55 13.92 12.32
C ILE A 132 -4.11 12.60 12.84
N GLN A 133 -3.28 11.80 13.53
CA GLN A 133 -3.73 10.55 14.14
C GLN A 133 -4.87 10.79 15.14
N ALA A 134 -4.71 11.75 16.05
CA ALA A 134 -5.74 12.05 17.05
C ALA A 134 -7.08 12.42 16.39
N GLN A 135 -7.06 13.23 15.33
CA GLN A 135 -8.26 13.63 14.60
C GLN A 135 -8.91 12.50 13.78
N LEU A 136 -8.11 11.57 13.27
CA LEU A 136 -8.63 10.38 12.58
C LEU A 136 -9.21 9.35 13.56
N CYS A 137 -8.58 9.19 14.72
CA CYS A 137 -9.00 8.25 15.75
C CYS A 137 -10.24 8.73 16.50
N SER A 138 -10.40 10.04 16.74
CA SER A 138 -11.60 10.56 17.42
C SER A 138 -12.89 10.32 16.65
N LYS A 139 -12.80 10.07 15.34
CA LYS A 139 -13.94 9.76 14.47
C LYS A 139 -14.24 8.27 14.32
N ARG A 140 -13.46 7.38 14.96
CA ARG A 140 -13.56 5.92 14.80
C ARG A 140 -13.75 5.23 16.15
N GLU A 141 -14.63 4.23 16.17
CA GLU A 141 -14.89 3.36 17.35
C GLU A 141 -13.70 2.45 17.74
N SER A 142 -12.76 2.17 16.81
CA SER A 142 -11.71 1.17 17.02
C SER A 142 -10.30 1.62 16.63
N SER A 143 -9.32 1.22 17.44
CA SER A 143 -7.89 1.49 17.24
C SER A 143 -7.28 0.59 16.16
N ARG A 144 -6.57 1.19 15.21
CA ARG A 144 -5.88 0.48 14.12
C ARG A 144 -4.37 0.36 14.41
N PRO A 145 -3.80 -0.86 14.45
CA PRO A 145 -2.36 -1.03 14.66
C PRO A 145 -1.52 -0.35 13.57
N GLY A 146 -0.53 0.44 13.99
CA GLY A 146 0.39 1.11 13.07
C GLY A 146 -0.23 2.25 12.26
N ILE A 147 -1.33 2.86 12.73
CA ILE A 147 -1.94 4.03 12.08
C ILE A 147 -0.95 5.18 11.92
N LEU A 148 -0.16 5.49 12.95
CA LEU A 148 0.81 6.58 12.93
C LEU A 148 1.86 6.40 11.83
N GLN A 149 2.46 5.21 11.74
CA GLN A 149 3.42 4.90 10.67
C GLN A 149 2.76 5.00 9.29
N GLY A 150 1.50 4.57 9.19
CA GLY A 150 0.70 4.77 7.97
C GLY A 150 0.57 6.24 7.58
N ILE A 151 0.28 7.13 8.55
CA ILE A 151 0.18 8.57 8.33
C ILE A 151 1.52 9.12 7.85
N TYR A 152 2.62 8.79 8.54
CA TYR A 152 3.96 9.21 8.11
C TYR A 152 4.26 8.79 6.67
N ASN A 153 3.99 7.54 6.32
CA ASN A 153 4.21 7.02 4.97
C ASN A 153 3.34 7.75 3.93
N LYS A 154 2.10 8.10 4.29
CA LYS A 154 1.17 8.81 3.40
C LYS A 154 1.58 10.26 3.20
N VAL A 155 1.91 10.98 4.27
CA VAL A 155 2.44 12.35 4.23
C VAL A 155 3.73 12.40 3.39
N LYS A 156 4.65 11.45 3.61
CA LYS A 156 5.87 11.34 2.82
C LYS A 156 5.57 11.14 1.32
N LYS A 157 4.57 10.33 0.99
CA LYS A 157 4.14 10.10 -0.39
C LYS A 157 3.57 11.37 -1.02
N ILE A 158 2.68 12.07 -0.31
CA ILE A 158 2.07 13.34 -0.75
C ILE A 158 3.16 14.39 -1.01
N MET A 159 4.11 14.54 -0.09
CA MET A 159 5.23 15.46 -0.26
C MET A 159 6.11 15.10 -1.46
N LYS A 160 6.38 13.80 -1.67
CA LYS A 160 7.14 13.35 -2.85
C LYS A 160 6.44 13.68 -4.17
N GLU A 161 5.11 13.51 -4.22
CA GLU A 161 4.28 13.83 -5.38
C GLU A 161 4.26 15.35 -5.63
N LYS A 162 4.04 16.16 -4.59
CA LYS A 162 4.07 17.63 -4.66
C LYS A 162 5.42 18.17 -5.15
N LEU A 163 6.51 17.57 -4.67
CA LEU A 163 7.87 17.96 -5.05
C LEU A 163 8.32 17.34 -6.38
N GLN A 164 7.47 16.54 -7.05
CA GLN A 164 7.83 15.82 -8.28
C GLN A 164 9.15 15.04 -8.17
N GLY A 165 9.43 14.50 -6.98
CA GLY A 165 10.67 13.77 -6.69
C GLY A 165 11.88 14.62 -6.31
N ARG A 166 11.78 15.96 -6.33
CA ARG A 166 12.82 16.88 -5.83
C ARG A 166 12.99 16.75 -4.31
N ARG A 167 14.17 17.08 -3.80
CA ARG A 167 14.40 17.10 -2.34
C ARG A 167 13.68 18.32 -1.77
N PRO A 168 13.09 18.23 -0.56
CA PRO A 168 12.44 19.39 0.08
C PRO A 168 13.36 20.61 0.18
N ILE A 169 14.65 20.38 0.44
CA ILE A 169 15.64 21.46 0.55
C ILE A 169 15.90 22.18 -0.78
N ASP A 170 15.80 21.49 -1.91
CA ASP A 170 15.97 22.11 -3.22
C ASP A 170 14.80 23.05 -3.52
N ALA A 171 13.57 22.64 -3.16
CA ALA A 171 12.39 23.49 -3.31
C ALA A 171 12.44 24.72 -2.40
N ILE A 172 12.95 24.57 -1.17
CA ILE A 172 13.17 25.70 -0.26
C ILE A 172 14.18 26.68 -0.86
N ILE A 173 15.29 26.18 -1.41
CA ILE A 173 16.32 27.01 -2.04
C ILE A 173 15.76 27.81 -3.22
N ASP A 174 14.92 27.21 -4.06
CA ASP A 174 14.30 27.93 -5.18
C ASP A 174 13.40 29.06 -4.70
N ILE A 175 12.54 28.80 -3.71
CA ILE A 175 11.67 29.84 -3.12
C ILE A 175 12.53 30.99 -2.54
N LEU A 176 13.62 30.67 -1.83
CA LEU A 176 14.48 31.70 -1.27
C LEU A 176 15.20 32.54 -2.33
N LYS A 177 15.55 31.93 -3.47
CA LYS A 177 16.10 32.67 -4.63
C LYS A 177 15.04 33.55 -5.30
N GLU A 178 13.83 33.04 -5.51
CA GLU A 178 12.72 33.77 -6.12
C GLU A 178 12.33 35.00 -5.29
N GLU A 179 12.27 34.84 -3.97
CA GLU A 179 11.89 35.89 -3.02
C GLU A 179 13.07 36.78 -2.57
N ASN A 180 14.27 36.62 -3.16
CA ASN A 180 15.50 37.36 -2.83
C ASN A 180 15.89 37.36 -1.35
N PHE A 181 15.63 36.26 -0.63
CA PHE A 181 16.12 36.10 0.73
C PHE A 181 17.65 35.93 0.74
N VAL A 182 18.30 36.51 1.74
CA VAL A 182 19.73 36.26 2.01
C VAL A 182 19.83 34.95 2.77
N TRP A 183 20.55 33.98 2.20
CA TRP A 183 20.77 32.66 2.82
C TRP A 183 22.17 32.14 2.47
N SER A 184 22.68 31.24 3.30
CA SER A 184 23.95 30.54 3.09
C SER A 184 23.78 29.03 3.32
N SER A 185 24.58 28.22 2.63
CA SER A 185 24.59 26.76 2.82
C SER A 185 26.01 26.22 2.81
N ALA A 186 26.30 25.32 3.75
CA ALA A 186 27.52 24.51 3.72
C ALA A 186 27.27 23.24 2.89
N ARG A 187 28.27 22.80 2.13
CA ARG A 187 28.21 21.57 1.32
C ARG A 187 29.41 20.66 1.59
N ASP A 188 29.22 19.37 1.45
CA ASP A 188 30.31 18.38 1.47
C ASP A 188 31.04 18.31 0.12
N SER A 189 32.09 17.47 0.05
CA SER A 189 32.87 17.22 -1.17
C SER A 189 32.08 16.59 -2.32
N GLU A 190 30.91 16.01 -2.05
CA GLU A 190 30.01 15.43 -3.04
C GLU A 190 28.91 16.42 -3.48
N GLY A 191 28.91 17.63 -2.92
CA GLY A 191 27.96 18.69 -3.23
C GLY A 191 26.64 18.59 -2.47
N HIS A 192 26.51 17.72 -1.47
CA HIS A 192 25.34 17.64 -0.61
C HIS A 192 25.36 18.76 0.43
N ILE A 193 24.21 19.38 0.67
CA ILE A 193 24.05 20.41 1.71
C ILE A 193 24.13 19.76 3.09
N THR A 194 25.06 20.24 3.92
CA THR A 194 25.29 19.79 5.31
C THR A 194 24.75 20.75 6.35
N SER A 195 24.61 22.04 6.02
CA SER A 195 24.00 23.04 6.89
C SER A 195 23.38 24.19 6.09
N PHE A 196 22.36 24.85 6.65
CA PHE A 196 21.60 25.93 6.03
C PHE A 196 21.38 27.04 7.07
N PHE A 197 21.71 28.29 6.74
CA PHE A 197 21.72 29.44 7.65
C PHE A 197 21.16 30.70 6.98
#